data_AF-A0A3D0FUI5-F1
#
_entry.id   AF-A0A3D0FUI5-F1
#
_cell.length_a   1.000
_cell.length_b   1.000
_cell.length_c   1.000
_cell.angle_alpha   90.00
_cell.angle_beta   90.00
_cell.angle_gamma   90.00
#
_symmetry.space_group_name_H-M   'P 1'
#
loop_
_entity.id
_entity.type
_entity.pdbx_description
1 polymer ?
#
loop_
_entity_poly.entity_id
_entity_poly.type
_entity_poly.pdbx_seq_one_letter_code
_entity_poly.pdbx_strand_id
1 'polypeptide(L)'
;MLFYHNSQNYYLTGLDQTFMYEYDKEKYRQWERVVKGEARAIYKIAHDSFGASYLLLEKRTPAMLFWANRDNRLNRVYEDSEAIVYKLD
;
A
#
# COMPACT_ATOMS: atom_id res chain seq x y z
N MET A 1 13.03 -1.27 -25.14
CA MET A 1 11.80 -0.45 -25.08
C MET A 1 10.62 -1.40 -25.15
N LEU A 2 9.88 -1.58 -24.05
CA LEU A 2 8.76 -2.51 -23.98
C LEU A 2 7.46 -1.72 -24.14
N PHE A 3 6.74 -1.96 -25.24
CA PHE A 3 5.37 -1.48 -25.41
C PHE A 3 4.43 -2.65 -25.12
N TYR A 4 3.66 -2.56 -24.04
CA TYR A 4 2.69 -3.58 -23.65
C TYR A 4 1.42 -2.87 -23.15
N HIS A 5 0.28 -3.16 -23.78
CA HIS A 5 -1.02 -2.60 -23.44
C HIS A 5 -1.86 -3.69 -22.76
N ASN A 6 -2.21 -3.48 -21.49
CA ASN A 6 -3.01 -4.41 -20.70
C ASN A 6 -4.10 -3.66 -19.95
N SER A 7 -5.35 -4.06 -20.19
CA SER A 7 -6.57 -3.47 -19.62
C SER A 7 -7.10 -4.21 -18.38
N GLN A 8 -6.40 -5.24 -17.91
CA GLN A 8 -6.83 -6.16 -16.84
C GLN A 8 -5.78 -6.25 -15.71
N ASN A 9 -5.00 -5.18 -15.48
CA ASN A 9 -4.04 -5.16 -14.38
C ASN A 9 -4.69 -4.66 -13.09
N TYR A 10 -4.33 -5.30 -11.98
CA TYR A 10 -4.48 -4.69 -10.66
C TYR A 10 -3.43 -3.60 -10.50
N TYR A 11 -3.86 -2.45 -9.98
CA TYR A 11 -2.96 -1.34 -9.69
C TYR A 11 -2.03 -1.74 -8.52
N LEU A 12 -0.73 -1.81 -8.78
CA LEU A 12 0.30 -2.03 -7.77
C LEU A 12 0.85 -0.67 -7.34
N THR A 13 0.58 -0.28 -6.09
CA THR A 13 1.18 0.91 -5.48
C THR A 13 2.70 0.75 -5.41
N GLY A 14 3.45 1.58 -6.14
CA GLY A 14 4.93 1.56 -6.14
C GLY A 14 5.60 1.56 -7.52
N LEU A 15 4.84 1.47 -8.62
CA LEU A 15 5.37 1.58 -9.98
C LEU A 15 5.64 3.04 -10.38
N ASP A 16 4.59 3.85 -10.49
CA ASP A 16 4.67 5.28 -10.79
C ASP A 16 3.52 6.01 -10.11
N GLN A 17 3.86 6.91 -9.18
CA GLN A 17 2.90 7.70 -8.43
C GLN A 17 2.16 8.72 -9.32
N THR A 18 2.79 9.14 -10.42
CA THR A 18 2.21 10.04 -11.43
C THR A 18 1.06 9.35 -12.16
N PHE A 19 1.21 8.06 -12.50
CA PHE A 19 0.12 7.31 -13.14
C PHE A 19 -1.13 7.25 -12.25
N MET A 20 -0.94 7.03 -10.94
CA MET A 20 -2.04 7.07 -9.98
C MET A 20 -2.68 8.44 -9.88
N TYR A 21 -1.87 9.49 -9.83
CA TYR A 21 -2.37 10.86 -9.75
C TYR A 21 -3.21 11.23 -10.98
N GLU A 22 -2.75 10.86 -12.18
CA GLU A 22 -3.47 11.15 -13.42
C GLU A 22 -4.73 10.28 -13.58
N TYR A 23 -4.71 9.03 -13.10
CA TYR A 23 -5.85 8.13 -13.16
C TYR A 23 -6.93 8.46 -12.11
N ASP A 24 -6.54 8.65 -10.84
CA ASP A 24 -7.43 8.90 -9.71
C ASP A 24 -6.73 9.72 -8.61
N LYS A 25 -6.95 11.04 -8.64
CA LYS A 25 -6.37 12.01 -7.68
C LYS A 25 -6.83 11.79 -6.25
N GLU A 26 -8.02 11.23 -6.04
CA GLU A 26 -8.52 10.98 -4.69
C GLU A 26 -7.80 9.79 -4.07
N LYS A 27 -7.70 8.68 -4.80
CA LYS A 27 -6.89 7.53 -4.38
C LYS A 27 -5.44 7.92 -4.15
N TYR A 28 -4.87 8.76 -5.01
CA TYR A 28 -3.53 9.29 -4.80
C TYR A 28 -3.38 9.98 -3.45
N ARG A 29 -4.29 10.90 -3.11
CA ARG A 29 -4.26 11.62 -1.82
C ARG A 29 -4.45 10.69 -0.63
N GLN A 30 -5.30 9.67 -0.75
CA GLN A 30 -5.48 8.66 0.29
C GLN A 30 -4.19 7.86 0.54
N TRP A 31 -3.56 7.38 -0.53
CA TRP A 31 -2.27 6.69 -0.46
C TRP A 31 -1.16 7.59 0.10
N GLU A 32 -1.09 8.85 -0.33
CA GLU A 32 -0.07 9.80 0.13
C GLU A 32 -0.15 10.03 1.65
N ARG A 33 -1.38 10.17 2.19
CA ARG A 33 -1.60 10.30 3.63
C ARG A 33 -1.18 9.05 4.41
N VAL A 34 -1.33 7.87 3.83
CA VAL A 34 -0.83 6.62 4.43
C VAL A 34 0.69 6.61 4.49
N VAL A 35 1.36 6.92 3.38
CA VAL A 35 2.83 6.93 3.31
C VAL A 35 3.45 7.99 4.22
N LYS A 36 2.81 9.16 4.35
CA LYS A 36 3.22 10.20 5.31
C LYS A 36 2.94 9.84 6.77
N GLY A 37 2.30 8.70 7.05
CA GLY A 37 1.95 8.27 8.40
C GLY A 37 0.80 9.06 9.04
N GLU A 38 0.08 9.86 8.25
CA GLU A 38 -1.05 10.70 8.68
C GLU A 38 -2.37 9.91 8.76
N ALA A 39 -2.42 8.73 8.14
CA ALA A 39 -3.58 7.85 8.17
C ALA A 39 -3.39 6.66 9.11
N ARG A 40 -4.18 6.63 10.19
CA ARG A 40 -4.20 5.51 11.15
C ARG A 40 -4.86 4.25 10.60
N ALA A 41 -5.70 4.39 9.57
CA ALA A 41 -6.55 3.31 9.04
C ALA A 41 -5.91 2.62 7.83
N ILE A 42 -4.65 2.19 7.95
CA ILE A 42 -3.87 1.59 6.85
C ILE A 42 -4.61 0.42 6.22
N TYR A 43 -5.13 -0.51 7.03
CA TYR A 43 -5.91 -1.64 6.54
C TYR A 43 -7.11 -1.20 5.70
N LYS A 44 -7.94 -0.26 6.18
CA LYS A 44 -9.15 0.15 5.46
C LYS A 44 -8.82 0.77 4.10
N ILE A 45 -7.76 1.57 4.05
CA ILE A 45 -7.33 2.19 2.79
C ILE A 45 -6.82 1.09 1.86
N ALA A 46 -5.88 0.25 2.29
CA ALA A 46 -5.30 -0.80 1.46
C ALA A 46 -6.33 -1.83 0.99
N HIS A 47 -7.16 -2.36 1.89
CA HIS A 47 -8.15 -3.39 1.60
C HIS A 47 -9.40 -2.80 0.91
N ASP A 48 -10.08 -1.83 1.53
CA ASP A 48 -11.40 -1.39 1.05
C ASP A 48 -11.31 -0.45 -0.15
N SER A 49 -10.30 0.45 -0.18
CA SER A 49 -10.18 1.47 -1.25
C SER A 49 -9.32 1.01 -2.42
N PHE A 50 -8.27 0.23 -2.13
CA PHE A 50 -7.34 -0.29 -3.14
C PHE A 50 -7.59 -1.75 -3.51
N GLY A 51 -8.46 -2.47 -2.79
CA GLY A 51 -8.75 -3.88 -3.08
C GLY A 51 -7.55 -4.79 -2.87
N ALA A 52 -6.57 -4.38 -2.06
CA ALA A 52 -5.36 -5.14 -1.86
C ALA A 52 -5.61 -6.34 -0.94
N SER A 53 -4.96 -7.46 -1.24
CA SER A 53 -4.91 -8.63 -0.35
C SER A 53 -3.58 -8.70 0.42
N TYR A 54 -2.59 -7.90 0.02
CA TYR A 54 -1.28 -7.84 0.64
C TYR A 54 -0.81 -6.40 0.76
N LEU A 55 -0.08 -6.12 1.84
CA LEU A 55 0.62 -4.88 2.09
C LEU A 55 2.10 -5.19 2.29
N LEU A 56 2.96 -4.63 1.43
CA LEU A 56 4.40 -4.62 1.64
C LEU A 56 4.78 -3.32 2.34
N LEU A 57 5.49 -3.44 3.45
CA LEU A 57 5.92 -2.32 4.27
C LEU A 57 7.43 -2.38 4.51
N GLU A 58 8.13 -1.32 4.14
CA GLU A 58 9.56 -1.20 4.42
C GLU A 58 9.83 -0.81 5.88
N LYS A 59 10.82 -1.44 6.51
CA LYS A 59 11.15 -1.20 7.92
C LYS A 59 11.68 0.20 8.22
N ARG A 60 12.09 0.94 7.18
CA ARG A 60 12.53 2.35 7.27
C ARG A 60 11.38 3.36 7.43
N THR A 61 10.13 2.91 7.52
CA THR A 61 8.94 3.77 7.68
C THR A 61 8.34 3.66 9.10
N PRO A 62 8.96 4.27 10.13
CA PRO A 62 8.61 4.03 11.52
C PRO A 62 7.15 4.41 11.88
N ALA A 63 6.61 5.45 11.26
CA ALA A 63 5.22 5.88 11.48
C ALA A 63 4.22 4.84 10.96
N MET A 64 4.46 4.26 9.79
CA MET A 64 3.59 3.22 9.25
C MET A 64 3.73 1.92 10.04
N LEU A 65 4.95 1.52 10.40
CA LEU A 65 5.20 0.36 11.27
C LEU A 65 4.44 0.49 12.60
N PHE A 66 4.44 1.69 13.19
CA PHE A 66 3.74 1.96 14.45
C PHE A 66 2.24 1.65 14.35
N TRP A 67 1.59 2.10 13.29
CA TRP A 67 0.15 1.86 13.07
C TRP A 67 -0.11 0.42 12.63
N ALA A 68 0.72 -0.12 11.73
CA ALA A 68 0.55 -1.47 11.20
C ALA A 68 0.64 -2.53 12.30
N ASN A 69 1.61 -2.41 13.20
CA ASN A 69 1.79 -3.35 14.32
C ASN A 69 0.69 -3.28 15.38
N ARG A 70 -0.23 -2.30 15.29
CA ARG A 70 -1.39 -2.16 16.19
C ARG A 70 -2.69 -2.61 15.57
N ASP A 71 -2.69 -2.92 14.28
CA ASP A 71 -3.88 -3.38 13.55
C ASP A 71 -3.84 -4.90 13.42
N ASN A 72 -4.69 -5.58 14.19
CA ASN A 72 -4.76 -7.04 14.21
C ASN A 72 -5.34 -7.66 12.92
N ARG A 73 -5.80 -6.85 11.97
CA ARG A 73 -6.22 -7.29 10.63
C ARG A 73 -5.06 -7.37 9.64
N LEU A 74 -3.87 -6.88 10.03
CA LEU A 74 -2.64 -6.99 9.25
C LEU A 74 -1.85 -8.23 9.71
N ASN A 75 -2.05 -9.34 9.03
CA ASN A 75 -1.43 -10.60 9.38
C ASN A 75 -0.04 -10.73 8.75
N ARG A 76 1.02 -10.64 9.55
CA ARG A 76 2.40 -10.82 9.06
C ARG A 76 2.60 -12.22 8.51
N VAL A 77 2.95 -12.32 7.23
CA VAL A 77 3.17 -13.58 6.52
C VAL A 77 4.62 -13.75 6.04
N TYR A 78 5.38 -12.65 5.96
CA TYR A 78 6.81 -12.66 5.65
C TYR A 78 7.50 -11.45 6.28
N GLU A 79 8.78 -11.61 6.64
CA GLU A 79 9.63 -10.56 7.18
C GLU A 79 11.10 -10.87 6.90
N ASP A 80 11.87 -9.87 6.46
CA ASP A 80 13.33 -9.94 6.32
C ASP A 80 13.99 -8.68 6.91
N SER A 81 15.27 -8.41 6.58
CA SER A 81 15.98 -7.24 7.10
C SER A 81 15.41 -5.90 6.61
N GLU A 82 14.74 -5.88 5.46
CA GLU A 82 14.31 -4.67 4.76
C GLU A 82 12.82 -4.40 4.90
N ALA A 83 11.98 -5.45 4.87
CA ALA A 83 10.54 -5.31 4.73
C ALA A 83 9.74 -6.36 5.51
N ILE A 84 8.45 -6.05 5.66
CA ILE A 84 7.42 -6.92 6.23
C ILE A 84 6.29 -7.00 5.20
N VAL A 85 5.80 -8.22 4.93
CA VAL A 85 4.58 -8.45 4.14
C VAL A 85 3.46 -8.86 5.08
N TYR A 86 2.37 -8.12 5.00
CA TYR A 86 1.13 -8.41 5.69
C TYR A 86 0.10 -8.93 4.68
N LYS A 87 -0.60 -10.00 5.02
CA LYS A 87 -1.84 -10.42 4.39
C LYS A 87 -3.00 -9.65 5.03
N LEU A 88 -3.92 -9.18 4.20
CA LEU A 88 -5.14 -8.49 4.60
C LEU A 88 -6.29 -9.49 4.51
N ASP A 89 -6.86 -9.87 5.66
CA ASP A 89 -8.04 -10.75 5.75
C ASP A 89 -9.32 -9.94 5.99
#